data_AF-A0A7C6BBG2-F1
#
_entry.id   AF-A0A7C6BBG2-F1
#
_cell.length_a   1.000
_cell.length_b   1.000
_cell.length_c   1.000
_cell.angle_alpha   90.00
_cell.angle_beta   90.00
_cell.angle_gamma   90.00
#
_symmetry.space_group_name_H-M   'P 1'
#
loop_
_entity.id
_entity.type
_entity.pdbx_description
1 polymer ?
#
loop_
_entity_poly.entity_id
_entity_poly.type
_entity_poly.pdbx_seq_one_letter_code
_entity_poly.pdbx_strand_id
1 'polypeptide(L)'
;THVEGANEAFAAARGADLSLTGLDPAELDAFYDLWCSTDKVVTVYSQGVNQSTSGSDKVNAIINCHLATGRIGKPGLGPFSVTGQPNAMGGREVGGLANMLACHLDLENPEHRAAVGGFWGVEALPERAGLKAVDMFRAVEEGRIKALWIIHTNPAVSLPEADRVRDAIAGCDFTVVSDITAETDTARLADVLLPATAWGEKSGTVTNSDRVISRQRPVLPIPGAARPDWDILADVGRRMGWGAAFDYQSPAEIFREYASLSRLSGALGRDFDISGLAALSDAEYDALPPTRWPVTSTRQGGRFFADGGFFHPGGKARMLALSPRPLANPVSPERPFLLNTGRTRDHWHTMTRTGLSPRLAAHMAEPWLDIHPEDAARLGLGAADLAEGESAHGRAILRVRVTDAQRPGQVFAPMHWTGETAPTGRIDALVPARTDPVSGQPESKATPVSIRRFAARWFAFAASVRPFRPKSAYWALAPTQGGWRAEMAGSADVADWGAWAGQLFGLPDLRPARMEDRARGITRLAFNDSAGGLAAALFVAPEPVRLARAHVHASLGSAAQGILAGMPPADLPDPGPTLCSCLGVGVNTIAREVAERGLTSVEAVGAALGAGTSCGSCRPEIAALLAQLRQPQAAE
;
A
#
# COMPACT_ATOMS: atom_id res chain seq x y z
N THR A 1 24.35 -33.80 -6.23
CA THR A 1 23.58 -32.78 -5.51
C THR A 1 23.38 -31.58 -6.44
N HIS A 2 22.21 -30.94 -6.44
CA HIS A 2 21.94 -29.74 -7.27
C HIS A 2 22.26 -28.42 -6.56
N VAL A 3 22.96 -28.49 -5.42
CA VAL A 3 23.19 -27.37 -4.49
C VAL A 3 24.66 -27.35 -4.07
N GLU A 4 25.25 -26.17 -3.99
CA GLU A 4 26.56 -25.87 -3.39
C GLU A 4 26.41 -24.93 -2.17
N GLY A 5 27.44 -24.86 -1.31
CA GLY A 5 27.44 -23.99 -0.12
C GLY A 5 26.67 -24.52 1.10
N ALA A 6 26.19 -25.77 1.05
CA ALA A 6 25.34 -26.34 2.10
C ALA A 6 26.06 -26.48 3.45
N ASN A 7 27.33 -26.90 3.45
CA ASN A 7 28.09 -27.10 4.69
C ASN A 7 28.30 -25.79 5.44
N GLU A 8 28.69 -24.73 4.73
CA GLU A 8 28.90 -23.39 5.26
C GLU A 8 27.57 -22.80 5.77
N ALA A 9 26.49 -22.98 5.01
CA ALA A 9 25.16 -22.54 5.42
C ALA A 9 24.66 -23.26 6.68
N PHE A 10 24.87 -24.57 6.80
CA PHE A 10 24.50 -25.32 8.00
C PHE A 10 25.36 -24.94 9.21
N ALA A 11 26.67 -24.71 9.02
CA ALA A 11 27.53 -24.25 10.09
C ALA A 11 27.08 -22.88 10.62
N ALA A 12 26.78 -21.93 9.74
CA ALA A 12 26.26 -20.62 10.11
C ALA A 12 24.91 -20.71 10.84
N ALA A 13 23.97 -21.55 10.34
CA ALA A 13 22.67 -21.73 10.96
C ALA A 13 22.76 -22.33 12.37
N ARG A 14 23.66 -23.30 12.61
CA ARG A 14 23.87 -23.89 13.96
C ARG A 14 24.49 -22.92 14.95
N GLY A 15 25.20 -21.90 14.48
CA GLY A 15 25.80 -20.86 15.30
C GLY A 15 24.87 -19.68 15.60
N ALA A 16 23.64 -19.67 15.09
CA ALA A 16 22.71 -18.57 15.28
C ALA A 16 22.14 -18.55 16.71
N ASP A 17 22.02 -17.36 17.29
CA ASP A 17 21.36 -17.14 18.58
C ASP A 17 19.84 -17.10 18.41
N LEU A 18 19.17 -18.16 18.88
CA LEU A 18 17.71 -18.29 18.78
C LEU A 18 16.95 -17.37 19.75
N SER A 19 17.61 -16.85 20.78
CA SER A 19 16.96 -15.95 21.75
C SER A 19 16.49 -14.63 21.10
N LEU A 20 17.11 -14.23 19.99
CA LEU A 20 16.73 -13.06 19.19
C LEU A 20 15.31 -13.14 18.62
N THR A 21 14.71 -14.32 18.55
CA THR A 21 13.32 -14.49 18.07
C THR A 21 12.30 -14.01 19.10
N GLY A 22 12.66 -14.04 20.39
CA GLY A 22 11.72 -13.81 21.50
C GLY A 22 10.58 -14.83 21.55
N LEU A 23 10.74 -16.01 20.94
CA LEU A 23 9.76 -17.11 20.96
C LEU A 23 10.14 -18.14 22.03
N ASP A 24 9.15 -18.88 22.53
CA ASP A 24 9.39 -19.98 23.46
C ASP A 24 10.16 -21.10 22.73
N PRO A 25 11.23 -21.65 23.32
CA PRO A 25 11.92 -22.83 22.77
C PRO A 25 10.99 -23.98 22.37
N ALA A 26 9.92 -24.23 23.14
CA ALA A 26 8.95 -25.29 22.82
C ALA A 26 8.13 -24.98 21.56
N GLU A 27 7.83 -23.71 21.28
CA GLU A 27 7.17 -23.29 20.03
C GLU A 27 8.10 -23.46 18.83
N LEU A 28 9.40 -23.16 19.01
CA LEU A 28 10.42 -23.39 17.99
C LEU A 28 10.56 -24.87 17.65
N ASP A 29 10.66 -25.73 18.67
CA ASP A 29 10.75 -27.18 18.48
C ASP A 29 9.51 -27.74 17.76
N ALA A 30 8.30 -27.32 18.19
CA ALA A 30 7.07 -27.71 17.52
C ALA A 30 7.01 -27.25 16.05
N PHE A 31 7.48 -26.04 15.75
CA PHE A 31 7.60 -25.55 14.38
C PHE A 31 8.59 -26.37 13.55
N TYR A 32 9.76 -26.70 14.12
CA TYR A 32 10.77 -27.52 13.45
C TYR A 32 10.26 -28.93 13.15
N ASP A 33 9.60 -29.58 14.11
CA ASP A 33 8.99 -30.89 13.92
C ASP A 33 7.94 -30.87 12.81
N LEU A 34 7.06 -29.85 12.82
CA LEU A 34 6.06 -29.68 11.78
C LEU A 34 6.72 -29.47 10.41
N TRP A 35 7.73 -28.59 10.33
CA TRP A 35 8.44 -28.29 9.09
C TRP A 35 9.20 -29.51 8.53
N CYS A 36 9.87 -30.27 9.38
CA CYS A 36 10.67 -31.43 9.00
C CYS A 36 9.81 -32.63 8.61
N SER A 37 8.67 -32.84 9.28
CA SER A 37 7.75 -33.96 9.00
C SER A 37 6.81 -33.70 7.82
N THR A 38 6.60 -32.44 7.44
CA THR A 38 5.72 -32.09 6.32
C THR A 38 6.44 -32.18 4.98
N ASP A 39 6.05 -33.13 4.12
CA ASP A 39 6.62 -33.24 2.76
C ASP A 39 6.35 -31.97 1.94
N LYS A 40 5.06 -31.58 1.84
CA LYS A 40 4.59 -30.44 1.03
C LYS A 40 4.50 -29.13 1.80
N VAL A 41 5.51 -28.28 1.63
CA VAL A 41 5.57 -26.95 2.25
C VAL A 41 5.67 -25.83 1.22
N VAL A 42 4.79 -24.84 1.34
CA VAL A 42 4.89 -23.55 0.64
C VAL A 42 5.13 -22.45 1.66
N THR A 43 6.20 -21.68 1.50
CA THR A 43 6.44 -20.49 2.34
C THR A 43 6.01 -19.25 1.59
N VAL A 44 4.91 -18.64 2.02
CA VAL A 44 4.42 -17.38 1.47
C VAL A 44 5.02 -16.21 2.26
N TYR A 45 5.71 -15.30 1.58
CA TYR A 45 6.32 -14.12 2.21
C TYR A 45 6.13 -12.87 1.35
N SER A 46 6.28 -11.71 2.00
CA SER A 46 6.12 -10.40 1.35
C SER A 46 6.91 -9.32 2.12
N GLN A 47 6.36 -8.11 2.21
CA GLN A 47 7.07 -6.92 2.72
C GLN A 47 7.52 -7.02 4.18
N GLY A 48 6.90 -7.85 5.02
CA GLY A 48 7.39 -8.12 6.38
C GLY A 48 8.80 -8.75 6.42
N VAL A 49 9.19 -9.43 5.34
CA VAL A 49 10.54 -9.96 5.14
C VAL A 49 11.38 -8.99 4.33
N ASN A 50 10.82 -8.46 3.22
CA ASN A 50 11.58 -7.70 2.23
C ASN A 50 11.97 -6.28 2.69
N GLN A 51 11.11 -5.58 3.43
CA GLN A 51 11.33 -4.19 3.86
C GLN A 51 12.10 -4.14 5.17
N SER A 52 13.38 -4.46 5.07
CA SER A 52 14.33 -4.69 6.16
C SER A 52 15.73 -4.41 5.64
N THR A 53 16.65 -3.91 6.47
CA THR A 53 18.06 -3.72 6.09
C THR A 53 18.82 -5.03 5.85
N SER A 54 18.24 -6.15 6.25
CA SER A 54 18.68 -7.50 5.91
C SER A 54 17.66 -8.32 5.13
N GLY A 55 16.83 -7.65 4.31
CA GLY A 55 15.76 -8.31 3.56
C GLY A 55 16.27 -9.42 2.63
N SER A 56 17.38 -9.18 1.92
CA SER A 56 17.97 -10.17 1.02
C SER A 56 18.44 -11.43 1.75
N ASP A 57 19.06 -11.26 2.92
CA ASP A 57 19.50 -12.39 3.74
C ASP A 57 18.30 -13.18 4.27
N LYS A 58 17.24 -12.52 4.73
CA LYS A 58 16.03 -13.19 5.21
C LYS A 58 15.34 -14.01 4.11
N VAL A 59 15.28 -13.48 2.88
CA VAL A 59 14.75 -14.22 1.72
C VAL A 59 15.64 -15.42 1.39
N ASN A 60 16.96 -15.24 1.38
CA ASN A 60 17.90 -16.35 1.15
C ASN A 60 17.84 -17.41 2.25
N ALA A 61 17.57 -17.05 3.51
CA ALA A 61 17.37 -18.01 4.58
C ALA A 61 16.14 -18.90 4.33
N ILE A 62 15.02 -18.30 3.86
CA ILE A 62 13.85 -19.07 3.42
C ILE A 62 14.22 -20.00 2.25
N ILE A 63 14.93 -19.49 1.24
CA ILE A 63 15.36 -20.28 0.08
C ILE A 63 16.28 -21.44 0.50
N ASN A 64 17.24 -21.21 1.41
CA ASN A 64 18.12 -22.23 1.97
C ASN A 64 17.33 -23.38 2.58
N CYS A 65 16.27 -23.10 3.35
CA CYS A 65 15.42 -24.14 3.95
C CYS A 65 14.73 -25.01 2.89
N HIS A 66 14.26 -24.41 1.79
CA HIS A 66 13.63 -25.15 0.68
C HIS A 66 14.66 -25.92 -0.17
N LEU A 67 15.86 -25.38 -0.37
CA LEU A 67 16.96 -26.07 -1.04
C LEU A 67 17.43 -27.29 -0.24
N ALA A 68 17.62 -27.13 1.08
CA ALA A 68 18.07 -28.19 1.97
C ALA A 68 17.10 -29.38 2.03
N THR A 69 15.81 -29.12 1.82
CA THR A 69 14.74 -30.12 1.88
C THR A 69 14.30 -30.62 0.49
N GLY A 70 14.93 -30.16 -0.60
CA GLY A 70 14.59 -30.59 -1.96
C GLY A 70 13.20 -30.13 -2.42
N ARG A 71 12.70 -29.02 -1.87
CA ARG A 71 11.34 -28.49 -2.07
C ARG A 71 11.25 -27.43 -3.17
N ILE A 72 12.16 -27.44 -4.14
CA ILE A 72 12.13 -26.52 -5.29
C ILE A 72 11.59 -27.22 -6.54
N GLY A 73 10.80 -26.51 -7.34
CA GLY A 73 10.41 -26.94 -8.69
C GLY A 73 9.28 -27.96 -8.78
N LYS A 74 8.71 -28.40 -7.65
CA LYS A 74 7.66 -29.42 -7.60
C LYS A 74 6.29 -28.84 -7.20
N PRO A 75 5.16 -29.47 -7.56
CA PRO A 75 3.83 -29.00 -7.17
C PRO A 75 3.60 -29.00 -5.65
N GLY A 76 3.02 -27.92 -5.12
CA GLY A 76 2.74 -27.77 -3.68
C GLY A 76 3.99 -27.50 -2.83
N LEU A 77 5.08 -27.09 -3.46
CA LEU A 77 6.39 -26.91 -2.84
C LEU A 77 7.02 -25.57 -3.23
N GLY A 78 7.70 -24.95 -2.28
CA GLY A 78 8.69 -23.91 -2.53
C GLY A 78 8.41 -22.56 -1.88
N PRO A 79 9.38 -21.64 -1.98
CA PRO A 79 9.22 -20.27 -1.56
C PRO A 79 8.34 -19.50 -2.56
N PHE A 80 7.36 -18.76 -2.07
CA PHE A 80 6.47 -17.95 -2.88
C PHE A 80 6.44 -16.50 -2.38
N SER A 81 7.20 -15.63 -3.05
CA SER A 81 7.18 -14.19 -2.81
C SER A 81 5.91 -13.59 -3.41
N VAL A 82 4.93 -13.25 -2.56
CA VAL A 82 3.73 -12.53 -3.00
C VAL A 82 4.08 -11.06 -3.16
N THR A 83 4.23 -10.67 -4.43
CA THR A 83 4.46 -9.27 -4.81
C THR A 83 3.16 -8.48 -4.71
N GLY A 84 3.23 -7.28 -4.16
CA GLY A 84 2.02 -6.47 -3.94
C GLY A 84 1.38 -5.97 -5.23
N GLN A 85 2.14 -5.37 -6.14
CA GLN A 85 1.57 -4.72 -7.34
C GLN A 85 1.21 -5.73 -8.44
N PRO A 86 0.07 -5.54 -9.15
CA PRO A 86 -0.45 -6.51 -10.13
C PRO A 86 0.51 -6.90 -11.26
N ASN A 87 1.42 -6.00 -11.66
CA ASN A 87 2.37 -6.23 -12.75
C ASN A 87 3.83 -6.09 -12.30
N ALA A 88 4.13 -6.36 -11.02
CA ALA A 88 5.50 -6.29 -10.52
C ALA A 88 6.43 -7.31 -11.21
N MET A 89 5.90 -8.46 -11.64
CA MET A 89 6.66 -9.42 -12.44
C MET A 89 6.96 -8.83 -13.82
N GLY A 90 5.91 -8.42 -14.56
CA GLY A 90 6.06 -7.87 -15.91
C GLY A 90 6.99 -6.65 -15.97
N GLY A 91 6.95 -5.78 -14.97
CA GLY A 91 7.88 -4.65 -14.87
C GLY A 91 9.35 -5.07 -14.82
N ARG A 92 9.69 -6.18 -14.17
CA ARG A 92 11.07 -6.74 -14.17
C ARG A 92 11.38 -7.42 -15.50
N GLU A 93 10.42 -8.12 -16.07
CA GLU A 93 10.60 -8.81 -17.35
C GLU A 93 10.93 -7.82 -18.49
N VAL A 94 10.41 -6.59 -18.44
CA VAL A 94 10.71 -5.53 -19.43
C VAL A 94 11.91 -4.64 -19.06
N GLY A 95 12.67 -4.96 -18.00
CA GLY A 95 13.86 -4.20 -17.62
C GLY A 95 13.59 -2.96 -16.75
N GLY A 96 12.46 -2.89 -16.05
CA GLY A 96 12.06 -1.75 -15.21
C GLY A 96 12.82 -1.59 -13.88
N LEU A 97 14.04 -2.12 -13.76
CA LEU A 97 14.93 -1.91 -12.61
C LEU A 97 16.25 -1.30 -13.07
N ALA A 98 16.83 -0.45 -12.24
CA ALA A 98 18.06 0.29 -12.58
C ALA A 98 19.29 -0.60 -12.83
N ASN A 99 19.24 -1.89 -12.51
CA ASN A 99 20.37 -2.82 -12.55
C ASN A 99 20.20 -3.98 -13.54
N MET A 100 19.19 -3.95 -14.43
CA MET A 100 18.95 -5.03 -15.39
C MET A 100 18.56 -4.50 -16.77
N LEU A 101 18.77 -5.35 -17.78
CA LEU A 101 18.20 -5.18 -19.12
C LEU A 101 16.85 -5.90 -19.20
N ALA A 102 16.12 -5.68 -20.29
CA ALA A 102 14.90 -6.42 -20.58
C ALA A 102 15.17 -7.94 -20.72
N CYS A 103 14.12 -8.73 -20.56
CA CYS A 103 14.11 -10.19 -20.72
C CYS A 103 15.03 -10.94 -19.73
N HIS A 104 15.13 -10.50 -18.47
CA HIS A 104 15.98 -11.13 -17.44
C HIS A 104 17.47 -11.20 -17.81
N LEU A 105 17.94 -10.24 -18.61
CA LEU A 105 19.35 -10.12 -18.97
C LEU A 105 20.07 -9.17 -17.99
N ASP A 106 21.19 -9.64 -17.46
CA ASP A 106 22.09 -8.87 -16.58
C ASP A 106 22.76 -7.69 -17.32
N LEU A 107 22.63 -6.47 -16.80
CA LEU A 107 23.23 -5.25 -17.37
C LEU A 107 24.76 -5.25 -17.33
N GLU A 108 25.34 -5.84 -16.28
CA GLU A 108 26.79 -5.86 -16.09
C GLU A 108 27.48 -6.98 -16.90
N ASN A 109 26.71 -7.83 -17.58
CA ASN A 109 27.25 -8.86 -18.47
C ASN A 109 27.47 -8.27 -19.89
N PRO A 110 28.72 -8.24 -20.40
CA PRO A 110 29.01 -7.67 -21.70
C PRO A 110 28.36 -8.43 -22.88
N GLU A 111 28.19 -9.74 -22.79
CA GLU A 111 27.53 -10.54 -23.84
C GLU A 111 26.04 -10.20 -23.92
N HIS A 112 25.40 -10.04 -22.76
CA HIS A 112 24.01 -9.61 -22.69
C HIS A 112 23.82 -8.21 -23.27
N ARG A 113 24.70 -7.26 -22.92
CA ARG A 113 24.68 -5.90 -23.50
C ARG A 113 24.88 -5.93 -25.01
N ALA A 114 25.84 -6.70 -25.52
CA ALA A 114 26.07 -6.83 -26.94
C ALA A 114 24.85 -7.40 -27.69
N ALA A 115 24.17 -8.41 -27.11
CA ALA A 115 22.98 -9.00 -27.69
C ALA A 115 21.80 -8.00 -27.77
N VAL A 116 21.51 -7.30 -26.67
CA VAL A 116 20.43 -6.29 -26.63
C VAL A 116 20.77 -5.08 -27.51
N GLY A 117 22.02 -4.61 -27.45
CA GLY A 117 22.49 -3.49 -28.27
C GLY A 117 22.41 -3.80 -29.76
N GLY A 118 22.79 -5.02 -30.16
CA GLY A 118 22.64 -5.51 -31.53
C GLY A 118 21.19 -5.61 -31.99
N PHE A 119 20.27 -6.02 -31.11
CA PHE A 119 18.83 -6.08 -31.44
C PHE A 119 18.24 -4.69 -31.68
N TRP A 120 18.55 -3.71 -30.82
CA TRP A 120 18.07 -2.34 -30.99
C TRP A 120 18.90 -1.49 -31.95
N GLY A 121 20.04 -1.99 -32.44
CA GLY A 121 20.93 -1.26 -33.34
C GLY A 121 21.59 -0.05 -32.67
N VAL A 122 21.85 -0.10 -31.36
CA VAL A 122 22.49 1.00 -30.61
C VAL A 122 23.98 0.75 -30.38
N GLU A 123 24.78 1.80 -30.47
CA GLU A 123 26.25 1.72 -30.34
C GLU A 123 26.71 1.42 -28.91
N ALA A 124 25.96 1.90 -27.91
CA ALA A 124 26.33 1.76 -26.50
C ALA A 124 25.12 1.60 -25.59
N LEU A 125 25.27 0.75 -24.58
CA LEU A 125 24.37 0.63 -23.44
C LEU A 125 25.15 0.97 -22.16
N PRO A 126 24.47 1.41 -21.09
CA PRO A 126 25.11 1.65 -19.80
C PRO A 126 25.88 0.42 -19.30
N GLU A 127 27.08 0.63 -18.77
CA GLU A 127 27.91 -0.48 -18.30
C GLU A 127 27.72 -0.83 -16.82
N ARG A 128 27.00 0.03 -16.08
CA ARG A 128 26.80 -0.04 -14.64
C ARG A 128 25.35 0.25 -14.29
N ALA A 129 24.89 -0.32 -13.18
CA ALA A 129 23.57 -0.02 -12.65
C ALA A 129 23.37 1.47 -12.37
N GLY A 130 22.16 1.95 -12.65
CA GLY A 130 21.67 3.24 -12.18
C GLY A 130 21.38 3.25 -10.68
N LEU A 131 20.99 4.41 -10.16
CA LEU A 131 20.68 4.58 -8.75
C LEU A 131 19.34 3.93 -8.39
N LYS A 132 19.29 3.29 -7.21
CA LYS A 132 18.04 2.81 -6.61
C LYS A 132 17.26 3.99 -6.02
N ALA A 133 15.96 3.84 -5.80
CA ALA A 133 15.06 4.94 -5.47
C ALA A 133 15.56 5.86 -4.33
N VAL A 134 16.01 5.30 -3.20
CA VAL A 134 16.55 6.10 -2.09
C VAL A 134 17.77 6.92 -2.51
N ASP A 135 18.75 6.30 -3.14
CA ASP A 135 19.98 6.96 -3.59
C ASP A 135 19.72 7.94 -4.75
N MET A 136 18.72 7.64 -5.58
CA MET A 136 18.28 8.52 -6.67
C MET A 136 17.74 9.84 -6.10
N PHE A 137 16.88 9.81 -5.09
CA PHE A 137 16.36 11.05 -4.49
C PHE A 137 17.42 11.82 -3.69
N ARG A 138 18.43 11.15 -3.14
CA ARG A 138 19.64 11.83 -2.63
C ARG A 138 20.40 12.55 -3.75
N ALA A 139 20.56 11.91 -4.89
CA ALA A 139 21.23 12.51 -6.04
C ALA A 139 20.46 13.72 -6.62
N VAL A 140 19.13 13.71 -6.53
CA VAL A 140 18.28 14.86 -6.89
C VAL A 140 18.54 16.02 -5.94
N GLU A 141 18.46 15.77 -4.63
CA GLU A 141 18.73 16.78 -3.60
C GLU A 141 20.14 17.38 -3.72
N GLU A 142 21.14 16.55 -4.06
CA GLU A 142 22.53 16.98 -4.28
C GLU A 142 22.75 17.69 -5.64
N GLY A 143 21.71 17.82 -6.48
CA GLY A 143 21.80 18.45 -7.80
C GLY A 143 22.55 17.63 -8.86
N ARG A 144 22.86 16.35 -8.59
CA ARG A 144 23.46 15.42 -9.57
C ARG A 144 22.45 14.92 -10.59
N ILE A 145 21.18 14.81 -10.21
CA ILE A 145 20.06 14.57 -11.12
C ILE A 145 19.28 15.88 -11.27
N LYS A 146 19.18 16.36 -12.50
CA LYS A 146 18.53 17.64 -12.85
C LYS A 146 17.18 17.49 -13.55
N ALA A 147 16.88 16.28 -14.02
CA ALA A 147 15.62 15.98 -14.67
C ALA A 147 15.04 14.71 -14.07
N LEU A 148 13.78 14.77 -13.63
CA LEU A 148 13.02 13.64 -13.12
C LEU A 148 11.79 13.41 -13.99
N TRP A 149 11.53 12.16 -14.33
CA TRP A 149 10.25 11.74 -14.88
C TRP A 149 9.65 10.65 -14.00
N ILE A 150 8.58 11.00 -13.30
CA ILE A 150 7.87 10.13 -12.35
C ILE A 150 6.58 9.63 -13.01
N ILE A 151 6.38 8.32 -13.08
CA ILE A 151 5.27 7.70 -13.81
C ILE A 151 4.44 6.83 -12.84
N HIS A 152 3.16 7.16 -12.65
CA HIS A 152 2.16 6.44 -11.82
C HIS A 152 2.64 6.10 -10.38
N THR A 153 3.37 7.01 -9.75
CA THR A 153 3.82 6.83 -8.36
C THR A 153 3.85 8.16 -7.60
N ASN A 154 3.69 8.09 -6.27
CA ASN A 154 3.66 9.24 -5.37
C ASN A 154 4.80 9.17 -4.33
N PRO A 155 6.07 9.35 -4.74
CA PRO A 155 7.25 9.24 -3.87
C PRO A 155 7.30 10.30 -2.77
N ALA A 156 6.69 11.48 -2.95
CA ALA A 156 6.56 12.50 -1.90
C ALA A 156 5.74 12.04 -0.67
N VAL A 157 5.08 10.88 -0.78
CA VAL A 157 4.36 10.23 0.33
C VAL A 157 4.93 8.84 0.64
N SER A 158 5.22 8.03 -0.37
CA SER A 158 5.41 6.58 -0.19
C SER A 158 6.86 6.11 0.00
N LEU A 159 7.84 7.02 -0.09
CA LEU A 159 9.24 6.72 0.19
C LEU A 159 9.62 7.06 1.64
N PRO A 160 10.62 6.36 2.22
CA PRO A 160 11.15 6.72 3.53
C PRO A 160 11.68 8.17 3.51
N GLU A 161 11.62 8.83 4.65
CA GLU A 161 11.91 10.26 4.78
C GLU A 161 11.10 11.10 3.78
N ALA A 162 9.80 10.78 3.65
CA ALA A 162 8.91 11.34 2.63
C ALA A 162 8.96 12.88 2.52
N ASP A 163 9.15 13.59 3.64
CA ASP A 163 9.32 15.05 3.66
C ASP A 163 10.57 15.50 2.90
N ARG A 164 11.70 14.82 3.10
CA ARG A 164 12.94 15.11 2.39
C ARG A 164 12.85 14.75 0.91
N VAL A 165 12.15 13.67 0.57
CA VAL A 165 11.88 13.31 -0.84
C VAL A 165 11.00 14.37 -1.52
N ARG A 166 9.95 14.84 -0.84
CA ARG A 166 9.12 15.96 -1.32
C ARG A 166 9.99 17.18 -1.61
N ASP A 167 10.84 17.57 -0.66
CA ASP A 167 11.70 18.75 -0.80
C ASP A 167 12.73 18.59 -1.92
N ALA A 168 13.27 17.37 -2.10
CA ALA A 168 14.17 17.06 -3.22
C ALA A 168 13.47 17.20 -4.58
N ILE A 169 12.23 16.71 -4.72
CA ILE A 169 11.45 16.87 -5.95
C ILE A 169 11.18 18.35 -6.22
N ALA A 170 10.78 19.11 -5.19
CA ALA A 170 10.52 20.54 -5.30
C ALA A 170 11.77 21.36 -5.70
N GLY A 171 12.96 20.88 -5.35
CA GLY A 171 14.25 21.50 -5.68
C GLY A 171 14.90 21.01 -6.97
N CYS A 172 14.31 20.05 -7.69
CA CYS A 172 14.87 19.53 -8.94
C CYS A 172 14.67 20.54 -10.09
N ASP A 173 15.67 20.73 -10.96
CA ASP A 173 15.62 21.72 -12.04
C ASP A 173 14.47 21.49 -13.03
N PHE A 174 14.05 20.24 -13.23
CA PHE A 174 12.93 19.89 -14.12
C PHE A 174 12.28 18.56 -13.74
N THR A 175 10.99 18.60 -13.39
CA THR A 175 10.20 17.42 -13.01
C THR A 175 8.97 17.24 -13.92
N VAL A 176 8.87 16.06 -14.52
CA VAL A 176 7.70 15.58 -15.26
C VAL A 176 6.97 14.53 -14.44
N VAL A 177 5.65 14.63 -14.36
CA VAL A 177 4.80 13.60 -13.75
C VAL A 177 3.77 13.11 -14.78
N SER A 178 3.78 11.81 -15.06
CA SER A 178 2.70 11.12 -15.78
C SER A 178 1.80 10.41 -14.78
N ASP A 179 0.56 10.87 -14.63
CA ASP A 179 -0.39 10.31 -13.66
C ASP A 179 -1.83 10.44 -14.19
N ILE A 180 -2.75 9.72 -13.57
CA ILE A 180 -4.19 9.75 -13.86
C ILE A 180 -4.90 10.92 -13.17
N THR A 181 -4.20 11.61 -12.25
CA THR A 181 -4.73 12.77 -11.52
C THR A 181 -3.62 13.78 -11.21
N ALA A 182 -3.97 15.07 -11.26
CA ALA A 182 -3.10 16.15 -10.81
C ALA A 182 -3.12 16.35 -9.28
N GLU A 183 -3.98 15.61 -8.57
CA GLU A 183 -4.23 15.77 -7.14
C GLU A 183 -3.45 14.73 -6.32
N THR A 184 -2.13 14.72 -6.49
CA THR A 184 -1.21 13.96 -5.63
C THR A 184 -0.10 14.88 -5.13
N ASP A 185 0.46 14.56 -3.97
CA ASP A 185 1.57 15.32 -3.38
C ASP A 185 2.73 15.45 -4.36
N THR A 186 3.03 14.41 -5.14
CA THR A 186 4.10 14.44 -6.15
C THR A 186 3.71 15.22 -7.40
N ALA A 187 2.49 15.04 -7.92
CA ALA A 187 2.02 15.74 -9.11
C ALA A 187 2.00 17.26 -8.92
N ARG A 188 1.70 17.73 -7.70
CA ARG A 188 1.72 19.16 -7.36
C ARG A 188 3.11 19.80 -7.37
N LEU A 189 4.18 19.00 -7.43
CA LEU A 189 5.57 19.46 -7.48
C LEU A 189 6.15 19.43 -8.90
N ALA A 190 5.39 18.98 -9.90
CA ALA A 190 5.89 18.84 -11.26
C ALA A 190 5.85 20.17 -12.03
N ASP A 191 6.86 20.39 -12.88
CA ASP A 191 6.85 21.45 -13.88
C ASP A 191 5.93 21.09 -15.06
N VAL A 192 5.87 19.80 -15.39
CA VAL A 192 5.03 19.28 -16.47
C VAL A 192 4.19 18.10 -15.96
N LEU A 193 2.88 18.23 -16.14
CA LEU A 193 1.92 17.15 -15.90
C LEU A 193 1.43 16.56 -17.22
N LEU A 194 1.63 15.26 -17.39
CA LEU A 194 1.20 14.51 -18.57
C LEU A 194 0.01 13.62 -18.19
N PRO A 195 -1.20 13.90 -18.71
CA PRO A 195 -2.38 13.10 -18.38
C PRO A 195 -2.23 11.70 -18.97
N ALA A 196 -2.10 10.70 -18.09
CA ALA A 196 -1.96 9.31 -18.48
C ALA A 196 -3.28 8.56 -18.31
N THR A 197 -3.52 7.55 -19.14
CA THR A 197 -4.71 6.70 -19.00
C THR A 197 -4.68 5.89 -17.70
N ALA A 198 -5.85 5.50 -17.20
CA ALA A 198 -6.04 4.61 -16.07
C ALA A 198 -6.17 3.13 -16.50
N TRP A 199 -6.18 2.22 -15.54
CA TRP A 199 -6.25 0.76 -15.81
C TRP A 199 -7.41 0.36 -16.74
N GLY A 200 -8.60 0.92 -16.55
CA GLY A 200 -9.79 0.57 -17.34
C GLY A 200 -9.78 1.10 -18.77
N GLU A 201 -8.87 2.01 -19.09
CA GLU A 201 -8.74 2.68 -20.40
C GLU A 201 -7.57 2.10 -21.21
N LYS A 202 -6.64 1.41 -20.53
CA LYS A 202 -5.41 0.87 -21.13
C LYS A 202 -5.65 -0.46 -21.83
N SER A 203 -4.87 -0.65 -22.89
CA SER A 203 -4.68 -1.91 -23.58
C SER A 203 -3.23 -2.37 -23.37
N GLY A 204 -3.02 -3.62 -22.94
CA GLY A 204 -1.69 -4.20 -22.76
C GLY A 204 -1.72 -5.63 -22.21
N THR A 205 -0.65 -6.03 -21.56
CA THR A 205 -0.57 -7.29 -20.81
C THR A 205 -0.06 -7.04 -19.39
N VAL A 206 -0.43 -7.93 -18.47
CA VAL A 206 0.10 -7.98 -17.10
C VAL A 206 0.58 -9.39 -16.78
N THR A 207 1.73 -9.52 -16.13
CA THR A 207 2.27 -10.80 -15.68
C THR A 207 2.16 -10.93 -14.16
N ASN A 208 1.51 -11.99 -13.69
CA ASN A 208 1.35 -12.27 -12.26
C ASN A 208 2.58 -12.99 -11.66
N SER A 209 2.59 -13.19 -10.33
CA SER A 209 3.70 -13.84 -9.61
C SER A 209 3.95 -15.31 -9.97
N ASP A 210 3.02 -15.96 -10.69
CA ASP A 210 3.16 -17.32 -11.21
C ASP A 210 3.39 -17.34 -12.73
N ARG A 211 3.88 -16.20 -13.27
CA ARG A 211 4.37 -16.04 -14.64
C ARG A 211 3.30 -16.15 -15.72
N VAL A 212 2.04 -15.97 -15.33
CA VAL A 212 0.92 -15.98 -16.26
C VAL A 212 0.72 -14.58 -16.80
N ILE A 213 0.93 -14.44 -18.10
CA ILE A 213 0.64 -13.25 -18.89
C ILE A 213 -0.87 -13.23 -19.13
N SER A 214 -1.52 -12.14 -18.75
CA SER A 214 -2.95 -11.89 -18.94
C SER A 214 -3.15 -10.66 -19.81
N ARG A 215 -4.07 -10.74 -20.77
CA ARG A 215 -4.43 -9.61 -21.65
C ARG A 215 -5.32 -8.61 -20.90
N GLN A 216 -4.87 -7.36 -20.77
CA GLN A 216 -5.63 -6.25 -20.21
C GLN A 216 -6.31 -5.46 -21.34
N ARG A 217 -7.64 -5.50 -21.39
CA ARG A 217 -8.43 -4.83 -22.43
C ARG A 217 -9.07 -3.55 -21.90
N PRO A 218 -9.19 -2.51 -22.74
CA PRO A 218 -9.94 -1.32 -22.36
C PRO A 218 -11.41 -1.70 -22.18
N VAL A 219 -12.01 -1.22 -21.09
CA VAL A 219 -13.44 -1.32 -20.78
C VAL A 219 -14.11 0.05 -20.72
N LEU A 220 -13.30 1.12 -20.81
CA LEU A 220 -13.73 2.51 -20.85
C LEU A 220 -13.00 3.23 -21.99
N PRO A 221 -13.63 4.27 -22.60
CA PRO A 221 -12.94 5.14 -23.54
C PRO A 221 -11.89 6.00 -22.82
N ILE A 222 -10.85 6.41 -23.55
CA ILE A 222 -9.83 7.32 -23.04
C ILE A 222 -10.44 8.70 -22.76
N PRO A 223 -10.28 9.26 -21.54
CA PRO A 223 -10.88 10.54 -21.18
C PRO A 223 -10.05 11.73 -21.67
N GLY A 224 -10.72 12.72 -22.27
CA GLY A 224 -10.12 14.01 -22.61
C GLY A 224 -8.84 13.89 -23.46
N ALA A 225 -7.75 14.48 -22.99
CA ALA A 225 -6.43 14.46 -23.63
C ALA A 225 -5.49 13.38 -23.05
N ALA A 226 -6.01 12.46 -22.22
CA ALA A 226 -5.18 11.41 -21.64
C ALA A 226 -4.61 10.51 -22.75
N ARG A 227 -3.38 10.03 -22.54
CA ARG A 227 -2.71 9.12 -23.48
C ARG A 227 -2.14 7.91 -22.73
N PRO A 228 -2.05 6.73 -23.35
CA PRO A 228 -1.35 5.62 -22.74
C PRO A 228 0.15 5.94 -22.60
N ASP A 229 0.78 5.46 -21.53
CA ASP A 229 2.17 5.83 -21.19
C ASP A 229 3.16 5.51 -22.32
N TRP A 230 2.96 4.41 -23.04
CA TRP A 230 3.81 4.04 -24.17
C TRP A 230 3.78 5.08 -25.29
N ASP A 231 2.62 5.69 -25.55
CA ASP A 231 2.44 6.70 -26.61
C ASP A 231 3.05 8.04 -26.18
N ILE A 232 2.94 8.37 -24.90
CA ILE A 232 3.64 9.53 -24.31
C ILE A 232 5.15 9.37 -24.45
N LEU A 233 5.69 8.22 -24.05
CA LEU A 233 7.13 7.90 -24.14
C LEU A 233 7.61 7.90 -25.60
N ALA A 234 6.84 7.28 -26.50
CA ALA A 234 7.14 7.25 -27.93
C ALA A 234 7.16 8.66 -28.54
N ASP A 235 6.21 9.52 -28.20
CA ASP A 235 6.18 10.90 -28.70
C ASP A 235 7.38 11.73 -28.22
N VAL A 236 7.81 11.54 -26.97
CA VAL A 236 9.06 12.16 -26.48
C VAL A 236 10.26 11.64 -27.28
N GLY A 237 10.37 10.32 -27.48
CA GLY A 237 11.43 9.72 -28.29
C GLY A 237 11.47 10.26 -29.73
N ARG A 238 10.30 10.36 -30.39
CA ARG A 238 10.16 10.95 -31.73
C ARG A 238 10.61 12.42 -31.75
N ARG A 239 10.21 13.23 -30.77
CA ARG A 239 10.62 14.64 -30.65
C ARG A 239 12.10 14.82 -30.36
N MET A 240 12.74 13.85 -29.72
CA MET A 240 14.20 13.82 -29.51
C MET A 240 14.99 13.42 -30.76
N GLY A 241 14.32 13.11 -31.88
CA GLY A 241 14.95 12.73 -33.15
C GLY A 241 15.02 11.22 -33.40
N TRP A 242 14.49 10.39 -32.51
CA TRP A 242 14.52 8.93 -32.60
C TRP A 242 13.28 8.35 -33.29
N GLY A 243 12.79 9.02 -34.33
CA GLY A 243 11.52 8.72 -35.01
C GLY A 243 11.30 7.24 -35.29
N ALA A 244 12.25 6.61 -35.99
CA ALA A 244 12.18 5.21 -36.39
C ALA A 244 12.18 4.21 -35.22
N ALA A 245 12.83 4.55 -34.10
CA ALA A 245 12.90 3.66 -32.92
C ALA A 245 11.64 3.73 -32.05
N PHE A 246 10.78 4.73 -32.25
CA PHE A 246 9.57 4.97 -31.47
C PHE A 246 8.31 5.08 -32.36
N ASP A 247 8.35 4.50 -33.56
CA ASP A 247 7.23 4.49 -34.51
C ASP A 247 6.24 3.35 -34.23
N TYR A 248 5.70 3.30 -33.01
CA TYR A 248 4.67 2.35 -32.63
C TYR A 248 3.29 2.97 -32.77
N GLN A 249 2.35 2.19 -33.30
CA GLN A 249 0.94 2.55 -33.45
C GLN A 249 0.04 1.79 -32.46
N SER A 250 0.53 0.68 -31.88
CA SER A 250 -0.26 -0.13 -30.95
C SER A 250 0.57 -0.89 -29.90
N PRO A 251 -0.03 -1.25 -28.74
CA PRO A 251 0.59 -2.18 -27.80
C PRO A 251 0.93 -3.56 -28.38
N ALA A 252 0.24 -3.99 -29.44
CA ALA A 252 0.49 -5.28 -30.08
C ALA A 252 1.86 -5.30 -30.78
N GLU A 253 2.24 -4.19 -31.43
CA GLU A 253 3.56 -4.03 -32.04
C GLU A 253 4.67 -4.08 -30.99
N ILE A 254 4.50 -3.34 -29.89
CA ILE A 254 5.43 -3.34 -28.75
C ILE A 254 5.56 -4.75 -28.16
N PHE A 255 4.44 -5.45 -28.00
CA PHE A 255 4.44 -6.83 -27.49
C PHE A 255 5.17 -7.79 -28.43
N ARG A 256 4.99 -7.67 -29.75
CA ARG A 256 5.71 -8.50 -30.74
C ARG A 256 7.21 -8.25 -30.74
N GLU A 257 7.64 -6.99 -30.64
CA GLU A 257 9.06 -6.66 -30.50
C GLU A 257 9.63 -7.24 -29.22
N TYR A 258 8.95 -7.01 -28.09
CA TYR A 258 9.34 -7.56 -26.79
C TYR A 258 9.44 -9.09 -26.81
N ALA A 259 8.46 -9.76 -27.43
CA ALA A 259 8.49 -11.21 -27.59
C ALA A 259 9.66 -11.66 -28.48
N SER A 260 9.97 -10.92 -29.54
CA SER A 260 11.14 -11.18 -30.39
C SER A 260 12.46 -11.03 -29.62
N LEU A 261 12.60 -9.96 -28.83
CA LEU A 261 13.75 -9.69 -27.99
C LEU A 261 13.97 -10.81 -26.96
N SER A 262 12.90 -11.36 -26.39
CA SER A 262 12.98 -12.41 -25.38
C SER A 262 13.66 -13.70 -25.86
N ARG A 263 13.74 -13.92 -27.18
CA ARG A 263 14.51 -15.03 -27.77
C ARG A 263 15.99 -14.99 -27.36
N LEU A 264 16.56 -13.79 -27.20
CA LEU A 264 17.96 -13.63 -26.81
C LEU A 264 18.23 -14.22 -25.43
N SER A 265 17.30 -14.03 -24.49
CA SER A 265 17.39 -14.60 -23.15
C SER A 265 17.41 -16.13 -23.18
N GLY A 266 16.51 -16.75 -23.96
CA GLY A 266 16.54 -18.20 -24.19
C GLY A 266 17.84 -18.69 -24.83
N ALA A 267 18.34 -17.97 -25.85
CA ALA A 267 19.59 -18.30 -26.53
C ALA A 267 20.83 -18.18 -25.61
N LEU A 268 20.77 -17.28 -24.63
CA LEU A 268 21.80 -17.08 -23.61
C LEU A 268 21.59 -17.98 -22.36
N GLY A 269 20.68 -18.96 -22.45
CA GLY A 269 20.48 -19.97 -21.41
C GLY A 269 19.73 -19.46 -20.18
N ARG A 270 18.91 -18.40 -20.31
CA ARG A 270 18.06 -17.86 -19.24
C ARG A 270 16.62 -18.38 -19.33
N ASP A 271 15.78 -18.00 -18.36
CA ASP A 271 14.43 -18.55 -18.19
C ASP A 271 13.35 -17.90 -19.05
N PHE A 272 13.47 -16.59 -19.29
CA PHE A 272 12.42 -15.81 -19.91
C PHE A 272 12.53 -15.83 -21.43
N ASP A 273 11.64 -16.57 -22.10
CA ASP A 273 11.50 -16.59 -23.55
C ASP A 273 10.02 -16.77 -23.90
N ILE A 274 9.43 -15.78 -24.58
CA ILE A 274 8.06 -15.81 -25.11
C ILE A 274 8.06 -15.63 -26.63
N SER A 275 9.16 -15.92 -27.30
CA SER A 275 9.35 -15.71 -28.74
C SER A 275 8.41 -16.52 -29.62
N GLY A 276 7.74 -17.54 -29.07
CA GLY A 276 6.61 -18.22 -29.72
C GLY A 276 5.38 -17.33 -29.93
N LEU A 277 5.33 -16.16 -29.26
CA LEU A 277 4.25 -15.17 -29.37
C LEU A 277 4.64 -13.96 -30.24
N ALA A 278 5.82 -13.96 -30.87
CA ALA A 278 6.32 -12.82 -31.66
C ALA A 278 5.56 -12.59 -32.97
N ALA A 279 4.87 -13.61 -33.49
CA ALA A 279 4.17 -13.56 -34.77
C ALA A 279 2.64 -13.41 -34.64
N LEU A 280 2.12 -13.11 -33.44
CA LEU A 280 0.68 -12.92 -33.24
C LEU A 280 0.17 -11.76 -34.10
N SER A 281 -0.88 -12.02 -34.88
CA SER A 281 -1.70 -10.96 -35.45
C SER A 281 -2.35 -10.13 -34.34
N ASP A 282 -2.83 -8.93 -34.68
CA ASP A 282 -3.52 -8.08 -33.70
C ASP A 282 -4.77 -8.77 -33.13
N ALA A 283 -5.50 -9.53 -33.96
CA ALA A 283 -6.65 -10.32 -33.52
C ALA A 283 -6.27 -11.43 -32.54
N GLU A 284 -5.15 -12.12 -32.76
CA GLU A 284 -4.66 -13.16 -31.84
C GLU A 284 -4.11 -12.56 -30.54
N TYR A 285 -3.43 -11.41 -30.61
CA TYR A 285 -3.01 -10.66 -29.41
C TYR A 285 -4.22 -10.21 -28.59
N ASP A 286 -5.27 -9.71 -29.25
CA ASP A 286 -6.51 -9.32 -28.59
C ASP A 286 -7.28 -10.50 -28.02
N ALA A 287 -7.15 -11.69 -28.60
CA ALA A 287 -7.73 -12.93 -28.10
C ALA A 287 -6.80 -13.73 -27.15
N LEU A 288 -5.60 -13.22 -26.84
CA LEU A 288 -4.57 -13.96 -26.09
C LEU A 288 -5.13 -14.53 -24.77
N PRO A 289 -5.19 -15.87 -24.61
CA PRO A 289 -5.60 -16.46 -23.35
C PRO A 289 -4.52 -16.28 -22.27
N PRO A 290 -4.87 -16.43 -20.99
CA PRO A 290 -3.87 -16.48 -19.92
C PRO A 290 -2.78 -17.50 -20.23
N THR A 291 -1.54 -17.03 -20.37
CA THR A 291 -0.44 -17.83 -20.93
C THR A 291 0.76 -17.78 -19.99
N ARG A 292 1.20 -18.95 -19.50
CA ARG A 292 2.36 -19.04 -18.60
C ARG A 292 3.64 -19.17 -19.41
N TRP A 293 4.58 -18.24 -19.22
CA TRP A 293 5.90 -18.34 -19.87
C TRP A 293 6.79 -19.40 -19.20
N PRO A 294 7.77 -19.97 -19.93
CA PRO A 294 8.20 -19.65 -21.28
C PRO A 294 7.25 -20.16 -22.38
N VAL A 295 7.24 -19.49 -23.54
CA VAL A 295 6.50 -19.90 -24.73
C VAL A 295 7.43 -19.82 -25.94
N THR A 296 7.90 -20.98 -26.38
CA THR A 296 8.78 -21.13 -27.55
C THR A 296 8.20 -22.18 -28.50
N SER A 297 8.87 -22.43 -29.63
CA SER A 297 8.50 -23.52 -30.55
C SER A 297 8.61 -24.92 -29.91
N THR A 298 9.34 -25.06 -28.80
CA THR A 298 9.63 -26.35 -28.16
C THR A 298 9.20 -26.44 -26.70
N ARG A 299 8.76 -25.33 -26.09
CA ARG A 299 8.38 -25.30 -24.66
C ARG A 299 7.17 -24.40 -24.42
N GLN A 300 6.23 -24.88 -23.59
CA GLN A 300 5.10 -24.11 -23.09
C GLN A 300 5.00 -24.27 -21.57
N GLY A 301 5.32 -23.21 -20.83
CA GLY A 301 5.29 -23.14 -19.38
C GLY A 301 6.20 -24.17 -18.68
N GLY A 302 5.64 -24.78 -17.64
CA GLY A 302 6.33 -25.74 -16.77
C GLY A 302 7.00 -25.10 -15.55
N ARG A 303 7.43 -25.96 -14.61
CA ARG A 303 8.20 -25.56 -13.42
C ARG A 303 9.69 -25.57 -13.73
N PHE A 304 10.46 -24.86 -12.92
CA PHE A 304 11.90 -24.77 -13.06
C PHE A 304 12.58 -25.48 -11.91
N PHE A 305 13.79 -25.98 -12.17
CA PHE A 305 14.76 -26.43 -11.18
C PHE A 305 14.43 -27.70 -10.39
N ALA A 306 13.35 -28.42 -10.72
CA ALA A 306 13.05 -29.72 -10.09
C ALA A 306 14.21 -30.72 -10.25
N ASP A 307 14.85 -30.69 -11.43
CA ASP A 307 15.97 -31.54 -11.82
C ASP A 307 17.31 -30.78 -11.83
N GLY A 308 17.39 -29.63 -11.13
CA GLY A 308 18.54 -28.72 -11.18
C GLY A 308 18.53 -27.80 -12.41
N GLY A 309 19.71 -27.39 -12.90
CA GLY A 309 19.81 -26.44 -14.02
C GLY A 309 19.56 -25.00 -13.59
N PHE A 310 20.04 -24.63 -12.40
CA PHE A 310 19.99 -23.25 -11.91
C PHE A 310 20.92 -22.36 -12.74
N PHE A 311 20.57 -21.08 -12.90
CA PHE A 311 21.32 -20.14 -13.75
C PHE A 311 22.62 -19.61 -13.15
N HIS A 312 23.18 -20.29 -12.14
CA HIS A 312 24.52 -20.01 -11.66
C HIS A 312 25.56 -20.76 -12.51
N PRO A 313 26.81 -20.27 -12.57
CA PRO A 313 27.91 -21.06 -13.10
C PRO A 313 27.93 -22.47 -12.49
N GLY A 314 27.94 -23.50 -13.33
CA GLY A 314 27.91 -24.90 -12.90
C GLY A 314 26.51 -25.51 -12.70
N GLY A 315 25.42 -24.78 -12.94
CA GLY A 315 24.06 -25.34 -12.98
C GLY A 315 23.44 -25.68 -11.62
N LYS A 316 24.09 -25.29 -10.52
CA LYS A 316 23.69 -25.60 -9.13
C LYS A 316 23.13 -24.38 -8.41
N ALA A 317 22.15 -24.58 -7.54
CA ALA A 317 21.73 -23.56 -6.60
C ALA A 317 22.80 -23.29 -5.55
N ARG A 318 22.77 -22.10 -4.96
CA ARG A 318 23.69 -21.70 -3.89
C ARG A 318 22.93 -21.56 -2.59
N MET A 319 23.34 -22.31 -1.58
CA MET A 319 23.01 -21.99 -0.21
C MET A 319 24.02 -20.98 0.33
N LEU A 320 23.53 -19.94 0.99
CA LEU A 320 24.37 -18.89 1.55
C LEU A 320 24.57 -19.10 3.05
N ALA A 321 25.80 -18.89 3.53
CA ALA A 321 26.08 -18.79 4.96
C ALA A 321 25.62 -17.41 5.46
N LEU A 322 24.53 -17.40 6.22
CA LEU A 322 23.84 -16.18 6.64
C LEU A 322 23.87 -16.06 8.16
N SER A 323 24.00 -14.82 8.64
CA SER A 323 23.91 -14.50 10.06
C SER A 323 22.82 -13.43 10.27
N PRO A 324 21.96 -13.58 11.29
CA PRO A 324 21.00 -12.54 11.64
C PRO A 324 21.70 -11.21 11.88
N ARG A 325 21.15 -10.13 11.32
CA ARG A 325 21.61 -8.75 11.57
C ARG A 325 20.63 -8.04 12.50
N PRO A 326 21.11 -7.27 13.49
CA PRO A 326 20.24 -6.44 14.31
C PRO A 326 19.58 -5.34 13.47
N LEU A 327 18.59 -4.67 14.04
CA LEU A 327 17.97 -3.49 13.44
C LEU A 327 19.04 -2.45 13.11
N ALA A 328 18.89 -1.78 11.96
CA ALA A 328 19.83 -0.73 11.57
C ALA A 328 19.73 0.49 12.49
N ASN A 329 18.53 0.73 13.05
CA ASN A 329 18.31 1.71 14.11
C ASN A 329 17.65 1.01 15.30
N PRO A 330 18.36 0.80 16.43
CA PRO A 330 17.76 0.24 17.63
C PRO A 330 16.85 1.26 18.32
N VAL A 331 15.93 0.76 19.15
CA VAL A 331 15.17 1.60 20.10
C VAL A 331 16.10 2.21 21.14
N SER A 332 15.73 3.37 21.68
CA SER A 332 16.47 4.07 22.73
C SER A 332 15.51 4.56 23.82
N PRO A 333 16.00 5.03 24.99
CA PRO A 333 15.13 5.65 26.00
C PRO A 333 14.31 6.84 25.46
N GLU A 334 14.86 7.60 24.52
CA GLU A 334 14.18 8.71 23.87
C GLU A 334 13.13 8.23 22.87
N ARG A 335 13.30 7.04 22.29
CA ARG A 335 12.44 6.43 21.27
C ARG A 335 12.21 4.95 21.56
N PRO A 336 11.41 4.67 22.60
CA PRO A 336 11.31 3.32 23.16
C PRO A 336 10.38 2.41 22.35
N PHE A 337 9.65 2.94 21.36
CA PHE A 337 8.68 2.18 20.58
C PHE A 337 9.22 1.82 19.20
N LEU A 338 8.89 0.62 18.73
CA LEU A 338 9.16 0.19 17.36
C LEU A 338 7.89 0.26 16.51
N LEU A 339 7.88 1.19 15.56
CA LEU A 339 6.80 1.37 14.59
C LEU A 339 6.93 0.38 13.42
N ASN A 340 5.85 -0.35 13.17
CA ASN A 340 5.65 -1.17 11.98
C ASN A 340 4.63 -0.50 11.05
N THR A 341 5.04 -0.17 9.83
CA THR A 341 4.10 0.37 8.84
C THR A 341 3.45 -0.73 8.00
N GLY A 342 2.15 -0.59 7.73
CA GLY A 342 1.41 -1.56 6.93
C GLY A 342 0.31 -0.98 6.06
N ARG A 343 -0.72 -1.79 5.85
CA ARG A 343 -1.81 -1.50 4.92
C ARG A 343 -3.15 -1.86 5.53
N THR A 344 -4.19 -1.20 5.06
CA THR A 344 -5.57 -1.62 5.23
C THR A 344 -5.98 -2.46 4.02
N ARG A 345 -7.06 -3.20 4.21
CA ARG A 345 -7.70 -4.02 3.19
C ARG A 345 -8.39 -3.19 2.10
N ASP A 346 -9.05 -2.11 2.51
CA ASP A 346 -9.97 -1.35 1.66
C ASP A 346 -9.30 -0.23 0.88
N HIS A 347 -8.08 0.16 1.27
CA HIS A 347 -7.31 1.19 0.60
C HIS A 347 -6.06 0.64 -0.08
N TRP A 348 -5.72 1.25 -1.22
CA TRP A 348 -4.61 0.86 -2.07
C TRP A 348 -3.58 1.99 -2.13
N HIS A 349 -2.37 1.74 -1.60
CA HIS A 349 -1.27 2.71 -1.55
C HIS A 349 -1.75 4.11 -1.13
N THR A 350 -1.36 5.17 -1.82
CA THR A 350 -1.66 6.57 -1.50
C THR A 350 -3.08 7.00 -1.88
N MET A 351 -4.04 6.05 -1.94
CA MET A 351 -5.47 6.27 -2.12
C MET A 351 -5.93 7.05 -3.36
N THR A 352 -5.09 7.25 -4.38
CA THR A 352 -5.45 8.03 -5.59
C THR A 352 -6.64 7.47 -6.37
N ARG A 353 -6.98 6.19 -6.15
CA ARG A 353 -8.17 5.52 -6.70
C ARG A 353 -9.17 5.11 -5.62
N THR A 354 -8.70 4.39 -4.61
CA THR A 354 -9.56 3.81 -3.58
C THR A 354 -10.11 4.87 -2.61
N GLY A 355 -9.40 5.98 -2.41
CA GLY A 355 -9.85 7.11 -1.59
C GLY A 355 -11.02 7.87 -2.21
N LEU A 356 -11.28 7.71 -3.51
CA LEU A 356 -12.44 8.31 -4.19
C LEU A 356 -13.74 7.53 -3.95
N SER A 357 -13.67 6.31 -3.40
CA SER A 357 -14.85 5.47 -3.17
C SER A 357 -15.44 5.72 -1.79
N PRO A 358 -16.67 6.29 -1.69
CA PRO A 358 -17.37 6.43 -0.41
C PRO A 358 -17.50 5.13 0.38
N ARG A 359 -17.68 4.03 -0.35
CA ARG A 359 -17.91 2.71 0.23
C ARG A 359 -16.64 2.11 0.83
N LEU A 360 -15.48 2.32 0.21
CA LEU A 360 -14.19 1.89 0.77
C LEU A 360 -13.78 2.79 1.94
N ALA A 361 -14.03 4.10 1.82
CA ALA A 361 -13.74 5.07 2.87
C ALA A 361 -14.65 4.95 4.12
N ALA A 362 -15.71 4.13 4.06
CA ALA A 362 -16.65 3.95 5.15
C ALA A 362 -16.05 3.21 6.36
N HIS A 363 -15.19 2.21 6.12
CA HIS A 363 -14.55 1.37 7.16
C HIS A 363 -13.56 2.17 8.00
N MET A 364 -12.61 2.88 7.39
CA MET A 364 -11.62 3.69 8.11
C MET A 364 -11.38 5.03 7.41
N ALA A 365 -11.80 6.11 8.08
CA ALA A 365 -11.82 7.46 7.51
C ALA A 365 -10.56 8.28 7.79
N GLU A 366 -9.80 7.91 8.81
CA GLU A 366 -8.68 8.71 9.33
C GLU A 366 -7.49 7.81 9.71
N PRO A 367 -6.25 8.33 9.66
CA PRO A 367 -5.06 7.56 9.98
C PRO A 367 -5.02 7.23 11.47
N TRP A 368 -4.51 6.05 11.82
CA TRP A 368 -4.52 5.56 13.20
C TRP A 368 -3.19 4.94 13.63
N LEU A 369 -3.05 4.78 14.94
CA LEU A 369 -1.94 4.15 15.62
C LEU A 369 -2.48 3.04 16.54
N ASP A 370 -2.13 1.81 16.25
CA ASP A 370 -2.37 0.68 17.16
C ASP A 370 -1.32 0.67 18.25
N ILE A 371 -1.78 0.59 19.50
CA ILE A 371 -0.93 0.56 20.68
C ILE A 371 -1.45 -0.45 21.70
N HIS A 372 -0.53 -1.18 22.33
CA HIS A 372 -0.87 -2.14 23.38
C HIS A 372 -1.53 -1.45 24.59
N PRO A 373 -2.50 -2.07 25.27
CA PRO A 373 -3.17 -1.47 26.43
C PRO A 373 -2.24 -1.00 27.55
N GLU A 374 -1.19 -1.75 27.86
CA GLU A 374 -0.21 -1.36 28.89
C GLU A 374 0.58 -0.10 28.52
N ASP A 375 0.97 0.02 27.25
CA ASP A 375 1.69 1.20 26.76
C ASP A 375 0.78 2.42 26.67
N ALA A 376 -0.47 2.22 26.25
CA ALA A 376 -1.49 3.26 26.25
C ALA A 376 -1.71 3.80 27.67
N ALA A 377 -1.87 2.90 28.66
CA ALA A 377 -2.00 3.27 30.07
C ALA A 377 -0.76 4.03 30.58
N ARG A 378 0.45 3.54 30.27
CA ARG A 378 1.73 4.19 30.65
C ARG A 378 1.86 5.60 30.08
N LEU A 379 1.39 5.82 28.85
CA LEU A 379 1.41 7.12 28.18
C LEU A 379 0.19 8.00 28.51
N GLY A 380 -0.75 7.49 29.31
CA GLY A 380 -2.02 8.15 29.58
C GLY A 380 -2.81 8.43 28.29
N LEU A 381 -2.84 7.48 27.35
CA LEU A 381 -3.60 7.52 26.10
C LEU A 381 -4.83 6.61 26.21
N GLY A 382 -5.99 7.15 25.86
CA GLY A 382 -7.26 6.43 25.76
C GLY A 382 -7.65 6.15 24.32
N ALA A 383 -8.70 5.34 24.16
CA ALA A 383 -9.27 5.07 22.84
C ALA A 383 -9.75 6.38 22.18
N ALA A 384 -9.47 6.50 20.89
CA ALA A 384 -9.80 7.66 20.06
C ALA A 384 -9.11 8.98 20.46
N ASP A 385 -8.15 8.99 21.37
CA ASP A 385 -7.26 10.14 21.53
C ASP A 385 -6.43 10.38 20.26
N LEU A 386 -5.76 11.53 20.17
CA LEU A 386 -4.73 11.75 19.16
C LEU A 386 -3.35 11.58 19.82
N ALA A 387 -2.48 10.83 19.15
CA ALA A 387 -1.08 10.70 19.52
C ALA A 387 -0.20 11.28 18.42
N GLU A 388 0.86 11.96 18.82
CA GLU A 388 1.96 12.33 17.94
C GLU A 388 3.07 11.28 18.06
N GLY A 389 3.39 10.64 16.95
CA GLY A 389 4.58 9.82 16.78
C GLY A 389 5.70 10.64 16.16
N GLU A 390 6.91 10.53 16.68
CA GLU A 390 8.08 11.29 16.20
C GLU A 390 9.30 10.39 16.01
N SER A 391 10.02 10.60 14.90
CA SER A 391 11.30 9.97 14.59
C SER A 391 12.37 11.04 14.33
N ALA A 392 13.53 10.68 13.76
CA ALA A 392 14.64 11.62 13.54
C ALA A 392 14.39 12.46 12.29
N HIS A 393 13.40 12.04 11.51
CA HIS A 393 13.14 12.52 10.17
C HIS A 393 11.83 13.27 10.07
N GLY A 394 10.87 13.00 10.97
CA GLY A 394 9.57 13.63 10.92
C GLY A 394 8.65 13.24 12.06
N ARG A 395 7.40 13.70 11.94
CA ARG A 395 6.33 13.49 12.92
C ARG A 395 5.02 13.20 12.21
N ALA A 396 4.13 12.46 12.88
CA ALA A 396 2.77 12.22 12.42
C ALA A 396 1.79 12.24 13.59
N ILE A 397 0.59 12.78 13.37
CA ILE A 397 -0.52 12.78 14.32
C ILE A 397 -1.55 11.75 13.85
N LEU A 398 -1.90 10.82 14.73
CA LEU A 398 -2.68 9.63 14.43
C LEU A 398 -3.75 9.40 15.50
N ARG A 399 -4.90 8.87 15.08
CA ARG A 399 -5.95 8.42 16.00
C ARG A 399 -5.50 7.17 16.78
N VAL A 400 -5.60 7.18 18.10
CA VAL A 400 -5.22 6.04 18.94
C VAL A 400 -6.29 4.95 18.86
N ARG A 401 -5.84 3.73 18.55
CA ARG A 401 -6.61 2.49 18.72
C ARG A 401 -5.87 1.60 19.72
N VAL A 402 -6.48 1.39 20.88
CA VAL A 402 -5.92 0.51 21.91
C VAL A 402 -6.28 -0.93 21.56
N THR A 403 -5.27 -1.79 21.42
CA THR A 403 -5.45 -3.20 21.03
C THR A 403 -4.29 -4.07 21.50
N ASP A 404 -4.61 -5.27 21.96
CA ASP A 404 -3.66 -6.35 22.31
C ASP A 404 -3.06 -7.06 21.09
N ALA A 405 -3.45 -6.69 19.87
CA ALA A 405 -2.87 -7.21 18.64
C ALA A 405 -1.41 -6.77 18.42
N GLN A 406 -0.95 -5.73 19.14
CA GLN A 406 0.46 -5.32 19.16
C GLN A 406 1.14 -5.83 20.42
N ARG A 407 2.43 -6.19 20.34
CA ARG A 407 3.23 -6.48 21.53
C ARG A 407 3.55 -5.19 22.30
N PRO A 408 3.74 -5.23 23.63
CA PRO A 408 4.31 -4.12 24.38
C PRO A 408 5.60 -3.60 23.72
N GLY A 409 5.75 -2.28 23.63
CA GLY A 409 6.85 -1.59 22.96
C GLY A 409 6.76 -1.57 21.43
N GLN A 410 5.72 -2.16 20.82
CA GLN A 410 5.50 -2.12 19.38
C GLN A 410 4.21 -1.38 19.03
N VAL A 411 4.24 -0.65 17.93
CA VAL A 411 3.06 0.07 17.42
C VAL A 411 2.92 -0.11 15.93
N PHE A 412 1.69 0.02 15.44
CA PHE A 412 1.39 -0.14 14.01
C PHE A 412 0.63 1.06 13.47
N ALA A 413 1.01 1.50 12.26
CA ALA A 413 0.25 2.51 11.52
C ALA A 413 0.26 2.22 10.00
N PRO A 414 -0.87 2.40 9.31
CA PRO A 414 -0.96 2.24 7.87
C PRO A 414 -0.38 3.42 7.09
N MET A 415 0.15 3.17 5.88
CA MET A 415 0.82 4.18 5.04
C MET A 415 -0.04 4.94 4.04
N HIS A 416 -1.36 4.75 4.08
CA HIS A 416 -2.22 5.17 2.96
C HIS A 416 -2.47 6.68 2.87
N TRP A 417 -2.47 7.39 3.99
CA TRP A 417 -2.86 8.81 4.04
C TRP A 417 -1.76 9.71 3.48
N THR A 418 -2.20 10.77 2.79
CA THR A 418 -1.36 11.68 2.01
C THR A 418 -1.54 13.13 2.47
N GLY A 419 -0.79 14.07 1.88
CA GLY A 419 -1.01 15.51 2.08
C GLY A 419 -2.42 15.97 1.70
N GLU A 420 -3.03 15.29 0.72
CA GLU A 420 -4.36 15.60 0.22
C GLU A 420 -5.49 15.06 1.11
N THR A 421 -5.24 13.98 1.87
CA THR A 421 -6.29 13.32 2.66
C THR A 421 -6.10 13.46 4.17
N ALA A 422 -4.87 13.45 4.68
CA ALA A 422 -4.53 13.76 6.07
C ALA A 422 -3.04 14.16 6.18
N PRO A 423 -2.69 15.46 6.06
CA PRO A 423 -1.31 15.90 5.86
C PRO A 423 -0.38 15.64 7.04
N THR A 424 -0.92 15.62 8.25
CA THR A 424 -0.17 15.23 9.45
C THR A 424 -0.19 13.73 9.70
N GLY A 425 -0.84 12.92 8.87
CA GLY A 425 -0.91 11.46 8.97
C GLY A 425 0.06 10.69 8.06
N ARG A 426 0.98 11.37 7.38
CA ARG A 426 1.93 10.74 6.44
C ARG A 426 3.00 9.93 7.18
N ILE A 427 2.76 8.64 7.36
CA ILE A 427 3.60 7.80 8.23
C ILE A 427 5.03 7.60 7.70
N ASP A 428 5.22 7.54 6.38
CA ASP A 428 6.53 7.26 5.80
C ASP A 428 7.52 8.44 5.96
N ALA A 429 7.04 9.61 6.41
CA ALA A 429 7.89 10.70 6.89
C ALA A 429 8.72 10.31 8.13
N LEU A 430 8.23 9.35 8.93
CA LEU A 430 8.95 8.86 10.11
C LEU A 430 10.00 7.81 9.74
N VAL A 431 9.81 7.10 8.63
CA VAL A 431 10.63 5.93 8.26
C VAL A 431 12.03 6.38 7.81
N PRO A 432 13.11 5.89 8.42
CA PRO A 432 14.47 6.23 8.02
C PRO A 432 14.83 5.59 6.67
N ALA A 433 15.63 6.28 5.86
CA ALA A 433 16.10 5.76 4.59
C ALA A 433 17.32 4.81 4.76
N ARG A 434 17.17 3.80 5.65
CA ARG A 434 18.16 2.71 5.82
C ARG A 434 17.72 1.52 4.99
N THR A 435 18.60 1.06 4.10
CA THR A 435 18.26 0.08 3.08
C THR A 435 19.10 -1.19 3.19
N ASP A 436 18.55 -2.29 2.69
CA ASP A 436 19.32 -3.50 2.45
C ASP A 436 20.36 -3.26 1.34
N PRO A 437 21.64 -3.59 1.56
CA PRO A 437 22.71 -3.23 0.62
C PRO A 437 22.56 -3.90 -0.75
N VAL A 438 21.94 -5.08 -0.82
CA VAL A 438 21.77 -5.84 -2.06
C VAL A 438 20.54 -5.36 -2.83
N SER A 439 19.37 -5.32 -2.19
CA SER A 439 18.10 -5.00 -2.85
C SER A 439 17.74 -3.51 -2.87
N GLY A 440 18.31 -2.71 -1.96
CA GLY A 440 17.91 -1.31 -1.73
C GLY A 440 16.56 -1.14 -1.04
N GLN A 441 15.94 -2.21 -0.52
CA GLN A 441 14.68 -2.11 0.20
C GLN A 441 14.86 -1.42 1.56
N PRO A 442 14.02 -0.43 1.91
CA PRO A 442 14.12 0.26 3.20
C PRO A 442 13.55 -0.57 4.36
N GLU A 443 14.04 -0.32 5.58
CA GLU A 443 13.57 -0.93 6.83
C GLU A 443 12.26 -0.32 7.34
N SER A 444 11.20 -0.35 6.52
CA SER A 444 9.91 0.27 6.84
C SER A 444 9.11 -0.45 7.92
N LYS A 445 9.51 -1.66 8.33
CA LYS A 445 8.79 -2.49 9.32
C LYS A 445 9.31 -2.33 10.75
N ALA A 446 10.36 -1.52 10.93
CA ALA A 446 11.03 -1.34 12.21
C ALA A 446 11.61 0.08 12.30
N THR A 447 10.79 1.04 12.73
CA THR A 447 11.20 2.44 12.92
C THR A 447 11.13 2.83 14.39
N PRO A 448 12.24 3.18 15.05
CA PRO A 448 12.20 3.70 16.41
C PRO A 448 11.49 5.05 16.48
N VAL A 449 10.48 5.15 17.35
CA VAL A 449 9.68 6.37 17.55
C VAL A 449 9.44 6.67 19.03
N SER A 450 9.24 7.94 19.33
CA SER A 450 8.60 8.40 20.56
C SER A 450 7.11 8.61 20.30
N ILE A 451 6.27 8.33 21.30
CA ILE A 451 4.83 8.53 21.23
C ILE A 451 4.41 9.42 22.39
N ARG A 452 3.62 10.44 22.10
CA ARG A 452 3.03 11.32 23.12
C ARG A 452 1.61 11.70 22.75
N ARG A 453 0.80 12.06 23.75
CA ARG A 453 -0.52 12.66 23.52
C ARG A 453 -0.38 13.96 22.73
N PHE A 454 -1.17 14.10 21.68
CA PHE A 454 -1.38 15.38 21.01
C PHE A 454 -2.39 16.19 21.82
N ALA A 455 -1.96 17.33 22.35
CA ALA A 455 -2.78 18.21 23.19
C ALA A 455 -3.75 19.05 22.35
N ALA A 456 -4.79 18.41 21.82
CA ALA A 456 -5.89 19.10 21.15
C ALA A 456 -6.70 19.92 22.17
N ARG A 457 -7.05 21.16 21.82
CA ARG A 457 -7.99 22.00 22.58
C ARG A 457 -9.44 21.72 22.22
N TRP A 458 -9.66 21.19 21.01
CA TRP A 458 -10.97 20.77 20.52
C TRP A 458 -10.81 19.68 19.47
N PHE A 459 -11.85 18.87 19.35
CA PHE A 459 -12.08 17.89 18.29
C PHE A 459 -13.35 18.29 17.54
N ALA A 460 -13.36 18.05 16.23
CA ALA A 460 -14.53 18.30 15.42
C ALA A 460 -14.79 17.20 14.36
N PHE A 461 -16.06 16.97 14.09
CA PHE A 461 -16.53 16.23 12.93
C PHE A 461 -17.27 17.19 12.01
N ALA A 462 -16.85 17.26 10.76
CA ALA A 462 -17.44 18.11 9.73
C ALA A 462 -18.03 17.24 8.61
N ALA A 463 -19.19 17.63 8.09
CA ALA A 463 -19.83 16.97 6.95
C ALA A 463 -20.44 18.02 6.01
N SER A 464 -20.36 17.80 4.69
CA SER A 464 -20.89 18.74 3.69
C SER A 464 -21.25 18.03 2.40
N VAL A 465 -22.32 18.46 1.73
CA VAL A 465 -22.69 17.96 0.39
C VAL A 465 -21.63 18.30 -0.66
N ARG A 466 -20.92 19.43 -0.48
CA ARG A 466 -19.83 19.88 -1.36
C ARG A 466 -18.46 19.52 -0.78
N PRO A 467 -17.44 19.29 -1.63
CA PRO A 467 -16.05 19.20 -1.18
C PRO A 467 -15.65 20.46 -0.42
N PHE A 468 -14.80 20.30 0.60
CA PHE A 468 -14.25 21.39 1.39
C PHE A 468 -12.80 21.08 1.79
N ARG A 469 -12.06 22.10 2.23
CA ARG A 469 -10.64 21.96 2.63
C ARG A 469 -10.45 22.32 4.10
N PRO A 470 -10.37 21.30 4.99
CA PRO A 470 -10.08 21.52 6.40
C PRO A 470 -8.78 22.30 6.62
N LYS A 471 -8.78 23.17 7.65
CA LYS A 471 -7.59 23.87 8.13
C LYS A 471 -7.55 23.81 9.65
N SER A 472 -6.75 22.89 10.17
CA SER A 472 -6.55 22.66 11.60
C SER A 472 -5.25 21.89 11.82
N ALA A 473 -4.80 21.77 13.07
CA ALA A 473 -3.55 21.08 13.40
C ALA A 473 -3.60 19.58 13.02
N TYR A 474 -4.78 18.97 13.10
CA TYR A 474 -5.06 17.63 12.59
C TYR A 474 -6.34 17.66 11.76
N TRP A 475 -6.32 17.00 10.61
CA TRP A 475 -7.53 16.68 9.88
C TRP A 475 -7.34 15.44 8.99
N ALA A 476 -8.44 14.74 8.76
CA ALA A 476 -8.55 13.66 7.80
C ALA A 476 -9.86 13.79 7.02
N LEU A 477 -9.78 13.85 5.69
CA LEU A 477 -10.91 14.06 4.77
C LEU A 477 -11.22 12.79 3.99
N ALA A 478 -12.50 12.45 3.87
CA ALA A 478 -12.98 11.28 3.13
C ALA A 478 -14.32 11.54 2.44
N PRO A 479 -14.58 10.94 1.26
CA PRO A 479 -15.89 10.99 0.64
C PRO A 479 -16.90 10.08 1.36
N THR A 480 -18.18 10.38 1.18
CA THR A 480 -19.35 9.64 1.67
C THR A 480 -20.40 9.55 0.57
N GLN A 481 -21.47 8.78 0.74
CA GLN A 481 -22.49 8.63 -0.32
C GLN A 481 -23.17 9.96 -0.68
N GLY A 482 -23.35 10.87 0.30
CA GLY A 482 -24.05 12.15 0.13
C GLY A 482 -23.14 13.38 0.09
N GLY A 483 -21.81 13.22 0.06
CA GLY A 483 -20.87 14.34 0.11
C GLY A 483 -19.53 13.97 0.74
N TRP A 484 -19.01 14.82 1.61
CA TRP A 484 -17.69 14.71 2.23
C TRP A 484 -17.77 14.78 3.75
N ARG A 485 -16.85 14.10 4.42
CA ARG A 485 -16.66 14.18 5.88
C ARG A 485 -15.21 14.45 6.24
N ALA A 486 -15.00 15.14 7.35
CA ALA A 486 -13.68 15.29 7.94
C ALA A 486 -13.69 15.09 9.45
N GLU A 487 -12.72 14.35 9.95
CA GLU A 487 -12.32 14.39 11.37
C GLU A 487 -11.28 15.49 11.53
N MET A 488 -11.36 16.29 12.58
CA MET A 488 -10.50 17.46 12.79
C MET A 488 -10.14 17.63 14.26
N ALA A 489 -8.99 18.24 14.54
CA ALA A 489 -8.64 18.74 15.86
C ALA A 489 -7.71 19.94 15.75
N GLY A 490 -7.79 20.86 16.72
CA GLY A 490 -6.97 22.07 16.75
C GLY A 490 -6.29 22.30 18.09
N SER A 491 -5.17 23.02 18.05
CA SER A 491 -4.39 23.42 19.23
C SER A 491 -4.65 24.86 19.68
N ALA A 492 -5.49 25.60 18.95
CA ALA A 492 -5.85 26.98 19.24
C ALA A 492 -7.37 27.12 19.38
N ASP A 493 -7.81 28.04 20.23
CA ASP A 493 -9.23 28.34 20.41
C ASP A 493 -9.83 28.97 19.15
N VAL A 494 -11.09 28.68 18.89
CA VAL A 494 -11.87 29.30 17.81
C VAL A 494 -12.87 30.26 18.44
N ALA A 495 -12.77 31.55 18.11
CA ALA A 495 -13.61 32.59 18.70
C ALA A 495 -15.08 32.51 18.25
N ASP A 496 -15.33 32.21 16.97
CA ASP A 496 -16.66 32.08 16.40
C ASP A 496 -16.73 30.84 15.49
N TRP A 497 -17.32 29.77 16.02
CA TRP A 497 -17.54 28.53 15.29
C TRP A 497 -18.49 28.70 14.09
N GLY A 498 -19.46 29.61 14.16
CA GLY A 498 -20.39 29.88 13.08
C GLY A 498 -19.69 30.49 11.88
N ALA A 499 -18.92 31.55 12.11
CA ALA A 499 -18.11 32.19 11.07
C ALA A 499 -17.03 31.24 10.53
N TRP A 500 -16.33 30.51 11.41
CA TRP A 500 -15.31 29.55 11.02
C TRP A 500 -15.88 28.41 10.15
N ALA A 501 -17.02 27.82 10.55
CA ALA A 501 -17.69 26.77 9.79
C ALA A 501 -18.25 27.31 8.46
N GLY A 502 -18.81 28.52 8.46
CA GLY A 502 -19.27 29.20 7.25
C GLY A 502 -18.13 29.37 6.23
N GLN A 503 -16.94 29.78 6.69
CA GLN A 503 -15.75 29.84 5.82
C GLN A 503 -15.31 28.45 5.35
N LEU A 504 -15.26 27.46 6.25
CA LEU A 504 -14.85 26.08 5.95
C LEU A 504 -15.69 25.48 4.81
N PHE A 505 -17.01 25.64 4.86
CA PHE A 505 -17.95 25.06 3.89
C PHE A 505 -18.23 25.95 2.67
N GLY A 506 -17.63 27.14 2.61
CA GLY A 506 -17.91 28.12 1.56
C GLY A 506 -19.37 28.62 1.61
N LEU A 507 -19.88 28.85 2.81
CA LEU A 507 -21.22 29.32 3.16
C LEU A 507 -21.16 30.50 4.17
N PRO A 508 -20.34 31.55 3.93
CA PRO A 508 -20.14 32.62 4.92
C PRO A 508 -21.41 33.42 5.25
N ASP A 509 -22.35 33.49 4.30
CA ASP A 509 -23.59 34.28 4.44
C ASP A 509 -24.76 33.47 5.01
N LEU A 510 -24.64 32.14 5.11
CA LEU A 510 -25.68 31.29 5.67
C LEU A 510 -25.57 31.26 7.19
N ARG A 511 -26.66 31.56 7.88
CA ARG A 511 -26.75 31.42 9.33
C ARG A 511 -27.09 29.97 9.69
N PRO A 512 -26.23 29.26 10.43
CA PRO A 512 -26.53 27.89 10.82
C PRO A 512 -27.57 27.84 11.95
N ALA A 513 -28.38 26.78 11.94
CA ALA A 513 -29.01 26.31 13.17
C ALA A 513 -27.90 25.86 14.14
N ARG A 514 -28.05 26.19 15.43
CA ARG A 514 -26.97 26.07 16.41
C ARG A 514 -27.47 25.50 17.73
N MET A 515 -26.65 24.62 18.31
CA MET A 515 -26.76 24.13 19.68
C MET A 515 -25.40 24.29 20.37
N GLU A 516 -25.38 24.96 21.52
CA GLU A 516 -24.17 25.15 22.32
C GLU A 516 -24.43 24.71 23.76
N ASP A 517 -23.50 23.92 24.30
CA ASP A 517 -23.38 23.67 25.74
C ASP A 517 -22.03 24.24 26.19
N ARG A 518 -22.06 25.47 26.72
CA ARG A 518 -20.86 26.19 27.14
C ARG A 518 -20.18 25.55 28.34
N ALA A 519 -20.93 24.88 29.22
CA ALA A 519 -20.37 24.22 30.39
C ALA A 519 -19.53 23.00 29.98
N ARG A 520 -19.95 22.31 28.91
CA ARG A 520 -19.22 21.15 28.35
C ARG A 520 -18.32 21.49 27.16
N GLY A 521 -18.27 22.75 26.72
CA GLY A 521 -17.50 23.18 25.55
C GLY A 521 -17.99 22.56 24.23
N ILE A 522 -19.27 22.21 24.12
CA ILE A 522 -19.84 21.55 22.94
C ILE A 522 -20.49 22.60 22.04
N THR A 523 -20.19 22.55 20.74
CA THR A 523 -20.85 23.36 19.71
C THR A 523 -21.28 22.49 18.56
N ARG A 524 -22.52 22.61 18.12
CA ARG A 524 -23.06 21.89 16.96
C ARG A 524 -23.79 22.86 16.04
N LEU A 525 -23.46 22.78 14.75
CA LEU A 525 -23.97 23.69 13.72
C LEU A 525 -24.52 22.88 12.56
N ALA A 526 -25.64 23.33 12.00
CA ALA A 526 -26.27 22.77 10.81
C ALA A 526 -26.62 23.91 9.85
N PHE A 527 -26.06 23.86 8.65
CA PHE A 527 -26.34 24.79 7.56
C PHE A 527 -27.34 24.13 6.63
N ASN A 528 -28.53 24.72 6.52
CA ASN A 528 -29.56 24.27 5.58
C ASN A 528 -29.55 25.15 4.34
N ASP A 529 -29.75 24.55 3.18
CA ASP A 529 -29.95 25.29 1.93
C ASP A 529 -31.33 25.96 1.88
N SER A 530 -31.59 26.72 0.82
CA SER A 530 -32.87 27.41 0.62
C SER A 530 -34.07 26.47 0.46
N ALA A 531 -33.85 25.19 0.13
CA ALA A 531 -34.87 24.16 0.04
C ALA A 531 -35.09 23.42 1.38
N GLY A 532 -34.33 23.76 2.43
CA GLY A 532 -34.39 23.13 3.74
C GLY A 532 -33.59 21.83 3.87
N GLY A 533 -32.78 21.47 2.86
CA GLY A 533 -31.87 20.34 2.90
C GLY A 533 -30.59 20.65 3.68
N LEU A 534 -30.03 19.66 4.37
CA LEU A 534 -28.79 19.81 5.11
C LEU A 534 -27.59 19.96 4.16
N ALA A 535 -27.09 21.19 3.99
CA ALA A 535 -25.94 21.49 3.15
C ALA A 535 -24.62 21.12 3.86
N ALA A 536 -24.50 21.42 5.15
CA ALA A 536 -23.32 21.08 5.94
C ALA A 536 -23.61 21.01 7.44
N ALA A 537 -22.77 20.31 8.19
CA ALA A 537 -22.83 20.22 9.65
C ALA A 537 -21.44 20.20 10.28
N LEU A 538 -21.31 20.81 11.46
CA LEU A 538 -20.10 20.78 12.28
C LEU A 538 -20.47 20.39 13.72
N PHE A 539 -19.75 19.43 14.28
CA PHE A 539 -19.89 18.99 15.67
C PHE A 539 -18.54 19.15 16.36
N VAL A 540 -18.48 19.92 17.44
CA VAL A 540 -17.26 20.26 18.18
C VAL A 540 -17.41 19.87 19.64
N ALA A 541 -16.33 19.33 20.24
CA ALA A 541 -16.23 19.02 21.65
C ALA A 541 -14.77 19.15 22.15
N PRO A 542 -14.52 19.32 23.46
CA PRO A 542 -13.16 19.30 24.02
C PRO A 542 -12.52 17.90 24.01
N GLU A 543 -13.34 16.85 23.86
CA GLU A 543 -12.94 15.44 23.75
C GLU A 543 -13.34 14.88 22.37
N PRO A 544 -12.81 13.70 21.95
CA PRO A 544 -13.21 13.06 20.70
C PRO A 544 -14.74 12.99 20.52
N VAL A 545 -15.22 13.48 19.38
CA VAL A 545 -16.66 13.71 19.16
C VAL A 545 -17.43 12.39 19.10
N ARG A 546 -18.36 12.21 20.03
CA ARG A 546 -19.30 11.08 20.09
C ARG A 546 -20.55 11.40 19.26
N LEU A 547 -20.71 10.73 18.12
CA LEU A 547 -21.86 10.85 17.24
C LEU A 547 -22.00 9.62 16.32
N ALA A 548 -23.21 9.39 15.80
CA ALA A 548 -23.50 8.42 14.75
C ALA A 548 -23.11 9.00 13.38
N ARG A 549 -21.83 8.85 13.01
CA ARG A 549 -21.26 9.41 11.75
C ARG A 549 -22.04 8.97 10.51
N ALA A 550 -22.52 7.72 10.50
CA ALA A 550 -23.36 7.16 9.42
C ALA A 550 -24.66 7.94 9.23
N HIS A 551 -25.36 8.22 10.34
CA HIS A 551 -26.59 9.00 10.34
C HIS A 551 -26.37 10.42 9.81
N VAL A 552 -25.29 11.08 10.25
CA VAL A 552 -25.03 12.48 9.83
C VAL A 552 -24.77 12.58 8.34
N HIS A 553 -23.91 11.74 7.76
CA HIS A 553 -23.63 11.84 6.32
C HIS A 553 -24.76 11.30 5.45
N ALA A 554 -25.56 10.34 5.93
CA ALA A 554 -26.77 9.90 5.23
C ALA A 554 -27.84 11.00 5.17
N SER A 555 -27.79 11.96 6.08
CA SER A 555 -28.72 13.09 6.15
C SER A 555 -28.36 14.26 5.21
N LEU A 556 -27.14 14.27 4.64
CA LEU A 556 -26.68 15.32 3.74
C LEU A 556 -27.61 15.45 2.52
N GLY A 557 -28.01 16.68 2.20
CA GLY A 557 -28.91 17.00 1.09
C GLY A 557 -30.39 16.71 1.35
N SER A 558 -30.76 16.23 2.54
CA SER A 558 -32.15 15.95 2.93
C SER A 558 -32.62 16.83 4.08
N ALA A 559 -33.94 16.93 4.27
CA ALA A 559 -34.53 17.64 5.40
C ALA A 559 -34.28 16.83 6.69
N ALA A 560 -33.26 17.23 7.46
CA ALA A 560 -32.80 16.50 8.63
C ALA A 560 -33.20 17.19 9.94
N GLN A 561 -34.46 17.04 10.34
CA GLN A 561 -34.92 17.55 11.64
C GLN A 561 -34.16 16.84 12.77
N GLY A 562 -33.67 17.61 13.75
CA GLY A 562 -32.95 17.05 14.90
C GLY A 562 -31.51 16.64 14.64
N ILE A 563 -30.93 16.93 13.47
CA ILE A 563 -29.53 16.58 13.12
C ILE A 563 -28.50 17.03 14.16
N LEU A 564 -28.76 18.13 14.87
CA LEU A 564 -27.90 18.64 15.93
C LEU A 564 -27.79 17.68 17.12
N ALA A 565 -28.66 16.67 17.25
CA ALA A 565 -28.48 15.57 18.22
C ALA A 565 -27.31 14.65 17.85
N GLY A 566 -26.96 14.56 16.55
CA GLY A 566 -25.87 13.72 16.05
C GLY A 566 -26.12 12.22 16.15
N MET A 567 -27.34 11.81 16.50
CA MET A 567 -27.78 10.44 16.68
C MET A 567 -29.09 10.22 15.91
N PRO A 568 -29.32 9.02 15.35
CA PRO A 568 -30.61 8.71 14.75
C PRO A 568 -31.73 8.74 15.80
N PRO A 569 -32.99 8.98 15.38
CA PRO A 569 -34.17 8.73 16.21
C PRO A 569 -34.16 7.31 16.81
N ALA A 570 -34.74 7.14 18.01
CA ALA A 570 -34.67 5.87 18.75
C ALA A 570 -35.35 4.67 18.03
N ASP A 571 -36.23 4.95 17.08
CA ASP A 571 -36.93 3.99 16.23
C ASP A 571 -36.14 3.58 14.98
N LEU A 572 -35.01 4.23 14.68
CA LEU A 572 -34.15 3.90 13.54
C LEU A 572 -32.89 3.14 14.01
N PRO A 573 -32.71 1.86 13.61
CA PRO A 573 -31.56 1.08 14.05
C PRO A 573 -30.24 1.64 13.51
N ASP A 574 -29.28 1.91 14.40
CA ASP A 574 -27.92 2.30 14.03
C ASP A 574 -27.11 1.06 13.61
N PRO A 575 -26.66 0.96 12.34
CA PRO A 575 -25.83 -0.16 11.90
C PRO A 575 -24.43 -0.16 12.54
N GLY A 576 -24.00 0.95 13.15
CA GLY A 576 -22.68 1.12 13.74
C GLY A 576 -21.58 1.24 12.67
N PRO A 577 -20.29 1.19 13.08
CA PRO A 577 -19.16 1.23 12.16
C PRO A 577 -19.26 0.15 11.09
N THR A 578 -18.97 0.48 9.83
CA THR A 578 -18.93 -0.51 8.74
C THR A 578 -17.85 -1.54 9.02
N LEU A 579 -18.19 -2.83 8.95
CA LEU A 579 -17.23 -3.94 9.03
C LEU A 579 -17.06 -4.60 7.65
N CYS A 580 -18.16 -4.83 6.94
CA CYS A 580 -18.16 -5.38 5.59
C CYS A 580 -18.37 -4.28 4.54
N SER A 581 -17.27 -3.68 4.06
CA SER A 581 -17.32 -2.65 3.01
C SER A 581 -17.95 -3.16 1.71
N CYS A 582 -17.88 -4.46 1.43
CA CYS A 582 -18.44 -5.04 0.21
C CYS A 582 -19.98 -5.11 0.16
N LEU A 583 -20.65 -5.08 1.31
CA LEU A 583 -22.11 -5.16 1.36
C LEU A 583 -22.72 -4.09 2.29
N GLY A 584 -21.90 -3.20 2.82
CA GLY A 584 -22.35 -2.13 3.71
C GLY A 584 -22.85 -2.61 5.08
N VAL A 585 -22.38 -3.77 5.56
CA VAL A 585 -22.84 -4.33 6.85
C VAL A 585 -22.00 -3.77 8.00
N GLY A 586 -22.67 -3.23 9.01
CA GLY A 586 -22.05 -2.65 10.20
C GLY A 586 -21.95 -3.59 11.40
N VAL A 587 -21.10 -3.22 12.36
CA VAL A 587 -20.83 -3.99 13.59
C VAL A 587 -22.09 -4.19 14.42
N ASN A 588 -22.90 -3.15 14.63
CA ASN A 588 -24.11 -3.26 15.45
C ASN A 588 -25.18 -4.12 14.77
N THR A 589 -25.25 -4.09 13.43
CA THR A 589 -26.10 -5.01 12.67
C THR A 589 -25.69 -6.46 12.90
N ILE A 590 -24.39 -6.77 12.82
CA ILE A 590 -23.90 -8.13 13.08
C ILE A 590 -24.18 -8.54 14.54
N ALA A 591 -23.86 -7.67 15.51
CA ALA A 591 -24.06 -7.97 16.92
C ALA A 591 -25.54 -8.22 17.27
N ARG A 592 -26.45 -7.40 16.72
CA ARG A 592 -27.90 -7.59 16.90
C ARG A 592 -28.35 -8.95 16.36
N GLU A 593 -27.96 -9.30 15.14
CA GLU A 593 -28.39 -10.54 14.49
C GLU A 593 -27.76 -11.78 15.14
N VAL A 594 -26.54 -11.65 15.68
CA VAL A 594 -25.92 -12.66 16.54
C VAL A 594 -26.75 -12.87 17.81
N ALA A 595 -27.19 -11.80 18.48
CA ALA A 595 -28.00 -11.89 19.69
C ALA A 595 -29.41 -12.43 19.42
N GLU A 596 -30.06 -11.98 18.35
CA GLU A 596 -31.45 -12.36 18.01
C GLU A 596 -31.56 -13.77 17.41
N ARG A 597 -30.59 -14.19 16.59
CA ARG A 597 -30.63 -15.46 15.84
C ARG A 597 -29.62 -16.50 16.33
N GLY A 598 -28.81 -16.19 17.33
CA GLY A 598 -27.82 -17.11 17.89
C GLY A 598 -26.71 -17.50 16.89
N LEU A 599 -26.25 -16.55 16.06
CA LEU A 599 -25.24 -16.84 15.03
C LEU A 599 -23.87 -17.11 15.65
N THR A 600 -23.30 -18.30 15.43
CA THR A 600 -22.08 -18.78 16.11
C THR A 600 -20.88 -19.00 15.19
N SER A 601 -20.95 -18.62 13.92
CA SER A 601 -19.81 -18.74 13.02
C SER A 601 -19.80 -17.63 11.99
N VAL A 602 -18.64 -17.41 11.39
CA VAL A 602 -18.49 -16.47 10.27
C VAL A 602 -19.41 -16.90 9.11
N GLU A 603 -19.54 -18.21 8.88
CA GLU A 603 -20.42 -18.79 7.88
C GLU A 603 -21.90 -18.49 8.18
N ALA A 604 -22.32 -18.60 9.44
CA ALA A 604 -23.69 -18.28 9.86
C ALA A 604 -24.01 -16.78 9.69
N VAL A 605 -23.06 -15.91 10.05
CA VAL A 605 -23.16 -14.45 9.80
C VAL A 605 -23.25 -14.17 8.30
N GLY A 606 -22.43 -14.86 7.49
CA GLY A 606 -22.45 -14.74 6.03
C GLY A 606 -23.75 -15.22 5.39
N ALA A 607 -24.35 -16.29 5.89
CA ALA A 607 -25.65 -16.75 5.42
C ALA A 607 -26.78 -15.78 5.76
N ALA A 608 -26.75 -15.17 6.95
CA ALA A 608 -27.79 -14.26 7.42
C ALA A 608 -27.71 -12.86 6.79
N LEU A 609 -26.49 -12.31 6.62
CA LEU A 609 -26.27 -10.91 6.28
C LEU A 609 -25.48 -10.71 4.97
N GLY A 610 -25.02 -11.79 4.35
CA GLY A 610 -24.08 -11.76 3.22
C GLY A 610 -22.65 -11.36 3.60
N ALA A 611 -22.42 -10.83 4.81
CA ALA A 611 -21.09 -10.38 5.24
C ALA A 611 -20.07 -11.53 5.22
N GLY A 612 -18.97 -11.37 4.48
CA GLY A 612 -17.93 -12.40 4.36
C GLY A 612 -18.14 -13.43 3.24
N THR A 613 -19.16 -13.27 2.39
CA THR A 613 -19.44 -14.20 1.26
C THR A 613 -18.91 -13.71 -0.10
N SER A 614 -18.83 -12.39 -0.31
CA SER A 614 -18.40 -11.82 -1.60
C SER A 614 -16.88 -11.89 -1.81
N CYS A 615 -16.11 -11.05 -1.12
CA CYS A 615 -14.64 -11.05 -1.21
C CYS A 615 -13.96 -11.85 -0.09
N GLY A 616 -14.71 -12.21 0.98
CA GLY A 616 -14.20 -12.91 2.16
C GLY A 616 -13.27 -12.09 3.06
N SER A 617 -13.00 -10.83 2.73
CA SER A 617 -11.93 -10.05 3.36
C SER A 617 -12.26 -9.55 4.79
N CYS A 618 -13.53 -9.47 5.15
CA CYS A 618 -14.00 -9.12 6.49
C CYS A 618 -14.15 -10.32 7.43
N ARG A 619 -13.93 -11.54 6.95
CA ARG A 619 -14.10 -12.76 7.76
C ARG A 619 -13.26 -12.78 9.05
N PRO A 620 -11.97 -12.34 9.07
CA PRO A 620 -11.21 -12.28 10.30
C PRO A 620 -11.79 -11.30 11.33
N GLU A 621 -12.27 -10.14 10.88
CA GLU A 621 -12.93 -9.15 11.76
C GLU A 621 -14.27 -9.67 12.30
N ILE A 622 -15.05 -10.39 11.48
CA ILE A 622 -16.28 -11.07 11.95
C ILE A 622 -15.91 -12.10 13.03
N ALA A 623 -14.87 -12.90 12.81
CA ALA A 623 -14.43 -13.90 13.79
C ALA A 623 -14.00 -13.25 15.11
N ALA A 624 -13.26 -12.14 15.05
CA ALA A 624 -12.86 -11.37 16.23
C ALA A 624 -14.07 -10.79 16.97
N LEU A 625 -15.04 -10.19 16.25
CA LEU A 625 -16.27 -9.69 16.84
C LEU A 625 -17.08 -10.81 17.52
N LEU A 626 -17.21 -11.97 16.88
CA LEU A 626 -17.88 -13.13 17.48
C LEU A 626 -17.16 -13.62 18.74
N ALA A 627 -15.83 -13.61 18.76
CA ALA A 627 -15.05 -13.97 19.94
C ALA A 627 -15.28 -12.99 21.09
N GLN A 628 -15.32 -11.69 20.80
CA GLN A 628 -15.62 -10.64 21.79
C GLN A 628 -17.03 -10.77 22.35
N LEU A 629 -18.05 -10.98 21.50
CA LEU A 629 -19.44 -11.15 21.93
C LEU A 629 -19.68 -12.42 22.75
N ARG A 630 -18.75 -13.40 22.70
CA ARG A 630 -18.81 -14.65 23.47
C ARG A 630 -18.10 -14.59 24.81
N GLN A 631 -17.16 -13.66 24.99
CA GLN A 631 -16.59 -13.46 26.30
C GLN A 631 -17.70 -12.89 27.19
N PRO A 632 -18.08 -13.57 28.29
CA PRO A 632 -19.01 -12.98 29.22
C PRO A 632 -18.41 -11.65 29.67
N GLN A 633 -19.12 -10.53 29.45
CA GLN A 633 -18.79 -9.30 30.15
C GLN A 633 -18.81 -9.65 31.63
N ALA A 634 -17.63 -9.68 32.26
CA ALA A 634 -17.56 -9.67 33.71
C ALA A 634 -18.34 -8.44 34.15
N ALA A 635 -19.41 -8.66 34.92
CA ALA A 635 -20.34 -7.63 35.33
C ALA A 635 -19.60 -6.38 35.84
N GLU A 636 -19.95 -5.23 35.26
CA GLU A 636 -19.71 -3.91 35.86
C GLU A 636 -20.59 -3.70 37.10
#